data_AF-X1HR95-F1
#
_entry.id   AF-X1HR95-F1
#
_cell.length_a   1.000
_cell.length_b   1.000
_cell.length_c   1.000
_cell.angle_alpha   90.00
_cell.angle_beta   90.00
_cell.angle_gamma   90.00
#
_symmetry.space_group_name_H-M   'P 1'
#
loop_
_entity.id
_entity.type
_entity.pdbx_description
1 polymer ?
#
loop_
_entity_poly.entity_id
_entity_poly.type
_entity_poly.pdbx_seq_one_letter_code
_entity_poly.pdbx_strand_id
1 'polypeptide(L)'
;EEDELQVTREIQDAVNKAQANDPKLKCELRTTPSYPPFFQDPNHPWVQKVKQIAESVSGERLSVFGSGGSTDVAYTVKTTRMKVASYGIGRHKESRIHGENENVRISDLLNLVKFIAILATEAA
;
A
#
# COMPACT_ATOMS: atom_id res chain seq x y z
N GLU A 1 -10.28 -6.42 7.58
CA GLU A 1 -9.97 -4.98 7.54
C GLU A 1 -10.62 -4.34 8.76
N GLU A 2 -9.96 -3.35 9.34
CA GLU A 2 -10.54 -2.56 10.44
C GLU A 2 -11.51 -1.53 9.86
N ASP A 3 -12.61 -1.27 10.58
CA ASP A 3 -13.60 -0.27 10.21
C ASP A 3 -13.14 1.12 10.68
N GLU A 4 -13.19 2.10 9.77
CA GLU A 4 -12.73 3.48 10.03
C GLU A 4 -13.47 4.14 11.21
N LEU A 5 -14.79 3.90 11.33
CA LEU A 5 -15.59 4.47 12.41
C LEU A 5 -15.24 3.80 13.74
N GLN A 6 -14.99 2.49 13.72
CA GLN A 6 -14.51 1.77 14.90
C GLN A 6 -13.16 2.32 15.37
N VAL A 7 -12.17 2.43 14.47
CA VAL A 7 -10.83 2.94 14.81
C VAL A 7 -10.90 4.37 15.35
N THR A 8 -11.71 5.23 14.72
CA THR A 8 -11.90 6.61 15.19
C THR A 8 -12.47 6.65 16.61
N ARG A 9 -13.44 5.78 16.93
CA ARG A 9 -14.00 5.66 18.29
C ARG A 9 -12.95 5.20 19.29
N GLU A 10 -12.15 4.20 18.96
CA GLU A 10 -11.10 3.67 19.83
C GLU A 10 -10.04 4.74 20.16
N ILE A 11 -9.64 5.54 19.17
CA ILE A 11 -8.72 6.67 19.39
C ILE A 11 -9.38 7.75 20.24
N GLN A 12 -10.65 8.08 19.99
CA GLN A 12 -11.39 9.05 20.81
C GLN A 12 -11.52 8.59 22.27
N ASP A 13 -11.78 7.30 22.51
CA ASP A 13 -11.84 6.73 23.86
C ASP A 13 -10.48 6.81 24.57
N ALA A 14 -9.37 6.63 23.85
CA ALA A 14 -8.04 6.82 24.40
C ALA A 14 -7.77 8.28 24.78
N VAL A 15 -8.19 9.23 23.95
CA VAL A 15 -8.11 10.67 24.26
C VAL A 15 -8.94 11.00 25.50
N ASN A 16 -10.19 10.52 25.57
CA ASN A 16 -11.07 10.75 26.72
C ASN A 16 -10.45 10.21 28.03
N LYS A 17 -9.86 9.01 27.99
CA LYS A 17 -9.16 8.42 29.14
C LYS A 17 -7.95 9.26 29.57
N ALA A 18 -7.17 9.78 28.61
CA ALA A 18 -6.02 10.63 28.91
C ALA A 18 -6.45 11.94 29.59
N GLN A 19 -7.53 12.57 29.11
CA GLN A 19 -8.08 13.80 29.70
C GLN A 19 -8.69 13.58 31.10
N ALA A 20 -9.29 12.41 31.35
CA ALA A 20 -9.78 12.06 32.67
C ALA A 20 -8.63 11.90 33.70
N ASN A 21 -7.46 11.43 33.23
CA ASN A 21 -6.28 11.24 34.08
C ASN A 21 -5.48 12.53 34.31
N ASP A 22 -5.50 13.48 33.36
CA ASP A 22 -4.87 14.80 33.50
C ASP A 22 -5.84 15.93 33.10
N PRO A 23 -6.49 16.58 34.08
CA PRO A 23 -7.40 17.70 33.82
C PRO A 23 -6.75 18.93 33.16
N LYS A 24 -5.41 19.00 33.11
CA LYS A 24 -4.69 20.07 32.39
C LYS A 24 -4.55 19.76 30.90
N LEU A 25 -4.72 18.52 30.46
CA LEU A 25 -4.65 18.10 29.07
C LEU A 25 -5.90 18.55 28.30
N LYS A 26 -5.82 19.73 27.67
CA LYS A 26 -6.87 20.28 26.82
C LYS A 26 -6.52 20.05 25.35
N CYS A 27 -7.09 19.00 24.76
CA CYS A 27 -6.92 18.67 23.35
C CYS A 27 -8.27 18.25 22.73
N GLU A 28 -8.32 18.28 21.39
CA GLU A 28 -9.44 17.84 20.56
C GLU A 28 -8.88 16.87 19.52
N LEU A 29 -9.55 15.72 19.32
CA LEU A 29 -9.24 14.82 18.22
C LEU A 29 -9.99 15.27 16.98
N ARG A 30 -9.27 15.46 15.88
CA ARG A 30 -9.85 15.65 14.54
C ARG A 30 -9.30 14.58 13.62
N THR A 31 -10.19 13.81 13.00
CA THR A 31 -9.83 12.78 12.03
C THR A 31 -10.15 13.26 10.62
N THR A 32 -9.29 12.93 9.66
CA THR A 32 -9.49 13.21 8.23
C THR A 32 -9.06 11.97 7.43
N PRO A 33 -9.96 10.99 7.28
CA PRO A 33 -9.70 9.79 6.50
C PRO A 33 -9.40 10.19 5.05
N SER A 34 -8.28 9.70 4.51
CA SER A 34 -7.87 10.02 3.13
C SER A 34 -8.31 8.93 2.14
N TYR A 35 -7.93 7.68 2.42
CA TYR A 35 -8.23 6.54 1.57
C TYR A 35 -8.81 5.39 2.38
N PRO A 36 -9.81 4.68 1.85
CA PRO A 36 -10.24 3.41 2.44
C PRO A 36 -9.09 2.39 2.38
N PRO A 37 -9.10 1.33 3.19
CA PRO A 37 -8.31 0.15 2.88
C PRO A 37 -8.83 -0.50 1.60
N PHE A 38 -8.00 -1.32 0.95
CA PHE A 38 -8.46 -2.19 -0.12
C PHE A 38 -7.79 -3.55 -0.06
N PHE A 39 -8.54 -4.56 -0.52
CA PHE A 39 -8.09 -5.93 -0.63
C PHE A 39 -8.25 -6.43 -2.06
N GLN A 40 -7.29 -7.25 -2.51
CA GLN A 40 -7.38 -8.00 -3.75
C GLN A 40 -6.98 -9.44 -3.46
N ASP A 41 -7.73 -10.39 -4.01
CA ASP A 41 -7.44 -11.81 -3.84
C ASP A 41 -6.05 -12.11 -4.45
N PRO A 42 -5.08 -12.60 -3.66
CA PRO A 42 -3.75 -12.90 -4.17
C PRO A 42 -3.78 -13.97 -5.27
N ASN A 43 -4.80 -14.83 -5.31
CA ASN A 43 -4.95 -15.88 -6.33
C ASN A 43 -5.75 -15.44 -7.56
N HIS A 44 -6.20 -14.18 -7.61
CA HIS A 44 -6.93 -13.67 -8.75
C HIS A 44 -6.07 -13.76 -10.03
N PRO A 45 -6.62 -14.19 -11.19
CA PRO A 45 -5.84 -14.39 -12.41
C PRO A 45 -4.98 -13.18 -12.82
N TRP A 46 -5.53 -11.97 -12.68
CA TRP A 46 -4.80 -10.72 -12.93
C TRP A 46 -3.57 -10.54 -12.01
N VAL A 47 -3.71 -10.81 -10.71
CA VAL A 47 -2.61 -10.69 -9.74
C VAL A 47 -1.52 -11.71 -10.06
N GLN A 48 -1.91 -12.94 -10.39
CA GLN A 48 -0.97 -14.00 -10.78
C GLN A 48 -0.26 -13.67 -12.10
N LYS A 49 -0.94 -13.07 -13.08
CA LYS A 49 -0.33 -12.62 -14.33
C LYS A 49 0.71 -11.53 -14.08
N VAL A 50 0.38 -10.51 -13.30
CA VAL A 50 1.33 -9.45 -12.90
C VAL A 50 2.54 -10.04 -12.18
N LYS A 51 2.33 -10.97 -11.24
CA LYS A 51 3.41 -11.69 -10.56
C LYS A 51 4.32 -12.43 -11.54
N GLN A 52 3.75 -13.19 -12.48
CA GLN A 52 4.52 -13.96 -13.45
C GLN A 52 5.42 -13.07 -14.33
N ILE A 53 4.91 -11.93 -14.79
CA ILE A 53 5.68 -10.96 -15.58
C ILE A 53 6.78 -10.34 -14.72
N ALA A 54 6.49 -9.99 -13.46
CA ALA A 54 7.49 -9.45 -12.55
C ALA A 54 8.62 -10.46 -12.25
N GLU A 55 8.28 -11.73 -12.04
CA GLU A 55 9.25 -12.82 -11.82
C GLU A 55 10.10 -13.08 -13.08
N SER A 56 9.50 -13.04 -14.28
CA SER A 56 10.24 -13.27 -15.53
C SER A 56 11.23 -12.15 -15.85
N VAL A 57 10.87 -10.89 -15.55
CA VAL A 57 11.74 -9.73 -15.78
C VAL A 57 12.85 -9.63 -14.75
N SER A 58 12.53 -9.87 -13.47
CA SER A 58 13.51 -9.77 -12.38
C SER A 58 14.42 -10.99 -12.28
N GLY A 59 13.96 -12.16 -12.74
CA GLY A 59 14.63 -13.44 -12.52
C GLY A 59 14.50 -13.95 -11.08
N GLU A 60 13.68 -13.31 -10.25
CA GLU A 60 13.49 -13.65 -8.84
C GLU A 60 12.10 -14.26 -8.62
N ARG A 61 11.96 -15.11 -7.59
CA ARG A 61 10.66 -15.56 -7.11
C ARG A 61 10.09 -14.53 -6.15
N LEU A 62 8.86 -14.08 -6.41
CA LEU A 62 8.20 -13.03 -5.65
C LEU A 62 7.04 -13.61 -4.83
N SER A 63 6.75 -12.98 -3.69
CA SER A 63 5.55 -13.27 -2.90
C SER A 63 4.54 -12.15 -3.05
N VAL A 64 3.25 -12.46 -2.98
CA VAL A 64 2.19 -11.46 -2.87
C VAL A 64 1.95 -11.19 -1.39
N PHE A 65 1.97 -9.92 -0.99
CA PHE A 65 1.82 -9.51 0.41
C PHE A 65 1.04 -8.20 0.51
N GLY A 66 0.48 -7.92 1.69
CA GLY A 66 -0.15 -6.64 2.01
C GLY A 66 0.88 -5.59 2.41
N SER A 67 0.58 -4.31 2.13
CA SER A 67 1.38 -3.17 2.58
C SER A 67 0.64 -2.39 3.67
N GLY A 68 1.36 -1.91 4.68
CA GLY A 68 0.81 -1.03 5.72
C GLY A 68 0.74 0.44 5.31
N GLY A 69 1.25 0.80 4.14
CA GLY A 69 1.19 2.17 3.60
C GLY A 69 -0.10 2.42 2.83
N SER A 70 -0.68 3.60 2.99
CA SER A 70 -1.82 4.06 2.19
C SER A 70 -1.37 4.42 0.77
N THR A 71 -2.20 4.11 -0.23
CA THR A 71 -1.97 4.43 -1.63
C THR A 71 -3.25 4.91 -2.31
N ASP A 72 -3.11 5.75 -3.34
CA ASP A 72 -4.19 6.22 -4.22
C ASP A 72 -4.89 5.07 -4.98
N VAL A 73 -4.22 3.93 -5.12
CA VAL A 73 -4.79 2.68 -5.64
C VAL A 73 -6.06 2.29 -4.87
N ALA A 74 -6.10 2.50 -3.56
CA ALA A 74 -7.28 2.15 -2.77
C ALA A 74 -8.52 2.96 -3.17
N TYR A 75 -8.34 4.25 -3.45
CA TYR A 75 -9.40 5.10 -4.02
C TYR A 75 -9.82 4.62 -5.41
N THR A 76 -8.85 4.30 -6.27
CA THR A 76 -9.10 3.82 -7.63
C THR A 76 -9.95 2.54 -7.59
N VAL A 77 -9.54 1.53 -6.82
CA VAL A 77 -10.27 0.25 -6.68
C VAL A 77 -11.68 0.47 -6.15
N LYS A 78 -11.86 1.32 -5.12
CA LYS A 78 -13.19 1.60 -4.56
C LYS A 78 -14.12 2.26 -5.59
N THR A 79 -13.59 3.18 -6.38
CA THR A 79 -14.37 4.01 -7.31
C THR A 79 -14.67 3.28 -8.61
N THR A 80 -13.69 2.59 -9.19
CA THR A 80 -13.81 1.96 -10.51
C THR A 80 -14.17 0.48 -10.45
N ARG A 81 -14.02 -0.15 -9.28
CA ARG A 81 -14.15 -1.61 -9.09
C ARG A 81 -13.14 -2.43 -9.91
N MET A 82 -12.11 -1.80 -10.46
CA MET A 82 -11.06 -2.48 -11.21
C MET A 82 -10.28 -3.44 -10.31
N LYS A 83 -9.87 -4.56 -10.91
CA LYS A 83 -8.91 -5.48 -10.31
C LYS A 83 -7.53 -4.88 -10.50
N VAL A 84 -6.82 -4.62 -9.41
CA VAL A 84 -5.51 -3.98 -9.41
C VAL A 84 -4.50 -4.89 -8.73
N ALA A 85 -3.26 -4.85 -9.21
CA ALA A 85 -2.11 -5.41 -8.51
C ALA A 85 -1.05 -4.31 -8.44
N SER A 86 -0.51 -4.07 -7.25
CA SER A 86 0.55 -3.08 -7.07
C SER A 86 1.90 -3.77 -7.19
N TYR A 87 2.71 -3.31 -8.14
CA TYR A 87 4.09 -3.71 -8.31
C TYR A 87 4.92 -2.46 -8.59
N GLY A 88 6.13 -2.40 -8.03
CA GLY A 88 6.96 -1.21 -8.13
C GLY A 88 8.40 -1.48 -7.77
N ILE A 89 9.13 -0.38 -7.63
CA ILE A 89 10.51 -0.37 -7.18
C ILE A 89 10.59 -0.23 -5.67
N GLY A 90 11.76 -0.55 -5.14
CA GLY A 90 12.07 -0.36 -3.74
C GLY A 90 12.21 -1.68 -3.02
N ARG A 91 13.35 -1.86 -2.38
CA ARG A 91 13.62 -3.03 -1.54
C ARG A 91 13.41 -2.59 -0.11
N HIS A 92 12.46 -3.19 0.59
CA HIS A 92 12.03 -2.76 1.92
C HIS A 92 13.20 -2.54 2.91
N LYS A 93 14.25 -3.37 2.83
CA LYS A 93 15.43 -3.29 3.69
C LYS A 93 16.52 -2.32 3.23
N GLU A 94 16.48 -1.84 1.98
CA GLU A 94 17.55 -1.05 1.38
C GLU A 94 17.11 0.36 0.99
N SER A 95 15.88 0.51 0.51
CA SER A 95 15.41 1.74 -0.13
C SER A 95 15.09 2.88 0.82
N ARG A 96 14.93 2.60 2.13
CA ARG A 96 14.73 3.61 3.19
C ARG A 96 13.61 4.62 2.86
N ILE A 97 12.48 4.12 2.37
CA ILE A 97 11.30 4.93 2.06
C ILE A 97 10.92 5.76 3.30
N HIS A 98 10.74 7.08 3.15
CA HIS A 98 10.51 8.04 4.23
C HIS A 98 11.68 8.23 5.22
N GLY A 99 12.91 7.85 4.84
CA GLY A 99 14.10 7.95 5.68
C GLY A 99 15.29 8.64 5.01
N GLU A 100 16.36 8.84 5.79
CA GLU A 100 17.59 9.42 5.25
C GLU A 100 18.28 8.51 4.24
N ASN A 101 18.79 9.11 3.17
CA ASN A 101 19.39 8.40 2.04
C ASN A 101 18.41 7.40 1.39
N GLU A 102 17.15 7.81 1.21
CA GLU A 102 16.20 7.12 0.36
C GLU A 102 16.82 6.84 -1.01
N ASN A 103 16.71 5.60 -1.49
CA ASN A 103 17.42 5.16 -2.68
C ASN A 103 16.69 4.04 -3.42
N VAL A 104 17.10 3.84 -4.67
CA VAL A 104 16.68 2.73 -5.51
C VAL A 104 17.87 2.22 -6.33
N ARG A 105 17.91 0.92 -6.60
CA ARG A 105 18.90 0.36 -7.53
C ARG A 105 18.51 0.67 -8.97
N ILE A 106 19.49 1.05 -9.78
CA ILE A 106 19.29 1.25 -11.24
C ILE A 106 18.73 -0.02 -11.90
N SER A 107 19.16 -1.20 -11.46
CA SER A 107 18.63 -2.48 -11.94
C SER A 107 17.12 -2.61 -11.73
N ASP A 108 16.60 -2.15 -10.58
CA ASP A 108 15.19 -2.27 -10.25
C ASP A 108 14.36 -1.30 -11.11
N LEU A 109 14.90 -0.12 -11.41
CA LEU A 109 14.31 0.82 -12.39
C LEU A 109 14.25 0.22 -13.80
N LEU A 110 15.35 -0.38 -14.26
CA LEU A 110 15.39 -1.02 -15.58
C LEU A 110 14.41 -2.19 -15.67
N ASN A 111 14.26 -2.96 -14.59
CA ASN A 111 13.29 -4.04 -14.50
C ASN A 111 11.85 -3.50 -14.51
N LEU A 112 11.56 -2.41 -13.80
CA LEU A 112 10.24 -1.79 -13.85
C LEU A 112 9.86 -1.37 -15.29
N VAL A 113 10.79 -0.77 -16.04
CA VAL A 113 10.53 -0.38 -17.45
C VAL A 113 10.21 -1.60 -18.31
N LYS A 114 11.01 -2.68 -18.22
CA LYS A 114 10.75 -3.93 -18.94
C LYS A 114 9.41 -4.55 -18.55
N PHE A 115 9.09 -4.55 -17.25
CA PHE A 115 7.82 -5.03 -16.73
C PHE A 115 6.64 -4.26 -17.34
N ILE A 116 6.69 -2.92 -17.33
CA ILE A 116 5.62 -2.08 -17.91
C ILE A 116 5.47 -2.36 -19.41
N ALA A 117 6.58 -2.46 -20.14
CA ALA A 117 6.55 -2.73 -21.57
C ALA A 117 5.90 -4.09 -21.89
N ILE A 118 6.28 -5.15 -21.18
CA ILE A 118 5.70 -6.49 -21.36
C ILE A 118 4.23 -6.50 -20.96
N LEU A 119 3.89 -5.93 -19.80
CA LEU A 119 2.50 -5.86 -19.34
C LEU A 119 1.60 -5.14 -20.35
N ALA A 120 2.06 -4.03 -20.93
CA ALA A 120 1.31 -3.29 -21.93
C ALA A 120 1.08 -4.09 -23.23
N THR A 121 2.00 -4.98 -23.59
CA THR A 121 1.85 -5.85 -24.78
C THR A 121 1.03 -7.11 -24.52
N GLU A 122 0.96 -7.59 -23.29
CA GLU A 122 0.21 -8.80 -22.92
C GLU A 122 -1.18 -8.52 -22.37
N ALA A 123 -1.48 -7.26 -22.02
CA ALA A 123 -2.79 -6.80 -21.56
C ALA A 123 -3.71 -6.32 -22.70
N ALA A 124 -3.27 -6.43 -23.95
CA ALA A 124 -4.03 -6.12 -25.16
C ALA A 124 -4.86 -7.31 -25.65
#